data_AF-A0A564YUG1-F1
#
_entry.id   AF-A0A564YUG1-F1
#
_cell.length_a   1.000
_cell.length_b   1.000
_cell.length_c   1.000
_cell.angle_alpha   90.00
_cell.angle_beta   90.00
_cell.angle_gamma   90.00
#
_symmetry.space_group_name_H-M   'P 1'
#
loop_
_entity.id
_entity.type
_entity.pdbx_description
1 polymer ?
#
loop_
_entity_poly.entity_id
_entity_poly.type
_entity_poly.pdbx_seq_one_letter_code
_entity_poly.pdbx_strand_id
1 'polypeptide(L)'
;MQWIKFNPEQLPELWSRYPNWEKKLQQYVSVMIKTKSGLFDEPFHIKPYLVHVQHATCPDNLHDNDPLAGARYLYSIFTNNDIDFGLFLAEVDKIIRMTYPRINALVLRGPTSTGKTLIAKNIVKPYNYETVSRDGDATAFYLQNLLDHDVALMEEPHISMTTVQNFKELFAGSPLIVQVKNHAPRELKRIPCIVTTNQSLTDSLIDAESEPIRRRIIEYLLYRPISNDYTPIICFHSWQTLCIRYFN
;
A
#
# COMPACT_ATOMS: atom_id res chain seq x y z
N MET A 1 8.66 -30.88 9.27
CA MET A 1 9.75 -30.29 10.08
C MET A 1 9.35 -28.86 10.42
N GLN A 2 9.07 -28.59 11.70
CA GLN A 2 8.81 -27.23 12.18
C GLN A 2 10.13 -26.44 12.11
N TRP A 3 10.16 -25.38 11.30
CA TRP A 3 11.29 -24.47 11.23
C TRP A 3 11.31 -23.60 12.49
N ILE A 4 12.01 -24.07 13.51
CA ILE A 4 12.19 -23.37 14.78
C ILE A 4 12.98 -22.07 14.52
N LYS A 5 12.51 -20.99 15.12
CA LYS A 5 13.17 -19.68 15.20
C LYS A 5 14.50 -19.82 15.95
N PHE A 6 15.60 -20.07 15.24
CA PHE A 6 16.92 -20.12 15.88
C PHE A 6 17.59 -18.75 15.86
N ASN A 7 18.20 -18.38 16.99
CA ASN A 7 19.09 -17.22 17.09
C ASN A 7 20.33 -17.48 16.20
N PRO A 8 20.68 -16.57 15.27
CA PRO A 8 21.84 -16.72 14.38
C PRO A 8 23.16 -17.02 15.10
N GLU A 9 23.33 -16.54 16.33
CA GLU A 9 24.53 -16.76 17.13
C GLU A 9 24.71 -18.22 17.59
N GLN A 10 23.64 -19.02 17.58
CA GLN A 10 23.65 -20.44 17.99
C GLN A 10 23.84 -21.42 16.81
N LEU A 11 23.85 -20.92 15.58
CA LEU A 11 23.95 -21.73 14.37
C LEU A 11 25.28 -22.49 14.21
N PRO A 12 26.47 -21.94 14.56
CA PRO A 12 27.74 -22.67 14.39
C PRO A 12 27.84 -23.92 15.27
N GLU A 13 27.32 -23.88 16.50
CA GLU A 13 27.49 -24.93 17.50
C GLU A 13 26.64 -26.18 17.20
N LEU A 14 25.41 -25.98 16.69
CA LEU A 14 24.48 -27.06 16.29
C LEU A 14 24.92 -27.78 15.01
N TRP A 15 25.52 -27.06 14.07
CA TRP A 15 25.84 -27.58 12.74
C TRP A 15 27.23 -28.21 12.67
N SER A 16 28.16 -27.83 13.55
CA SER A 16 29.52 -28.38 13.65
C SER A 16 29.60 -29.91 13.80
N ARG A 17 28.50 -30.55 14.22
CA ARG A 17 28.38 -32.01 14.40
C ARG A 17 28.18 -32.79 13.09
N TYR A 18 27.98 -32.11 11.96
CA TYR A 18 27.74 -32.75 10.66
C TYR A 18 28.93 -32.59 9.71
N PRO A 19 29.34 -33.63 8.97
CA PRO A 19 30.34 -33.48 7.92
C PRO A 19 29.86 -32.49 6.84
N ASN A 20 30.75 -31.60 6.37
CA ASN A 20 30.46 -30.57 5.36
C ASN A 20 29.38 -29.54 5.75
N TRP A 21 29.17 -29.32 7.05
CA TRP A 21 28.16 -28.39 7.55
C TRP A 21 28.35 -26.95 7.05
N GLU A 22 29.57 -26.49 6.85
CA GLU A 22 29.87 -25.15 6.32
C GLU A 22 29.26 -24.93 4.94
N LYS A 23 29.37 -25.91 4.03
CA LYS A 23 28.73 -25.85 2.70
C LYS A 23 27.21 -25.86 2.80
N LYS A 24 26.64 -26.64 3.72
CA LYS A 24 25.18 -26.67 3.94
C LYS A 24 24.67 -25.39 4.59
N LEU A 25 25.43 -24.79 5.51
CA LEU A 25 25.10 -23.51 6.13
C LEU A 25 25.21 -22.38 5.09
N GLN A 26 26.25 -22.38 4.24
CA GLN A 26 26.34 -21.44 3.12
C GLN A 26 25.18 -21.62 2.12
N GLN A 27 24.77 -22.86 1.82
CA GLN A 27 23.58 -23.12 1.02
C GLN A 27 22.30 -22.65 1.71
N TYR A 28 22.14 -22.90 3.02
CA TYR A 28 21.00 -22.43 3.79
C TYR A 28 20.95 -20.90 3.86
N VAL A 29 22.08 -20.25 4.17
CA VAL A 29 22.21 -18.79 4.23
C VAL A 29 22.00 -18.18 2.84
N SER A 30 22.57 -18.74 1.77
CA SER A 30 22.32 -18.25 0.42
C SER A 30 20.88 -18.46 -0.03
N VAL A 31 20.24 -19.58 0.33
CA VAL A 31 18.81 -19.80 0.09
C VAL A 31 18.00 -18.81 0.91
N MET A 32 18.30 -18.61 2.19
CA MET A 32 17.60 -17.67 3.08
C MET A 32 17.80 -16.22 2.64
N ILE A 33 19.00 -15.81 2.25
CA ILE A 33 19.29 -14.48 1.71
C ILE A 33 18.56 -14.28 0.37
N LYS A 34 18.56 -15.30 -0.51
CA LYS A 34 17.86 -15.23 -1.81
C LYS A 34 16.34 -15.32 -1.69
N THR A 35 15.80 -15.98 -0.66
CA THR A 35 14.36 -16.19 -0.47
C THR A 35 13.74 -15.24 0.54
N LYS A 36 14.54 -14.53 1.34
CA LYS A 36 14.10 -13.69 2.44
C LYS A 36 14.97 -12.45 2.61
N SER A 37 14.93 -11.54 1.65
CA SER A 37 15.17 -10.11 1.90
C SER A 37 14.06 -9.52 2.81
N GLY A 38 13.73 -10.18 3.93
CA GLY A 38 12.54 -9.87 4.73
C GLY A 38 12.31 -10.66 6.02
N LEU A 39 13.13 -11.64 6.39
CA LEU A 39 12.92 -12.37 7.67
C LEU A 39 13.61 -11.73 8.88
N PHE A 40 14.63 -10.92 8.63
CA PHE A 40 15.37 -10.15 9.64
C PHE A 40 15.15 -8.65 9.50
N ASP A 41 14.55 -8.21 8.40
CA ASP A 41 14.13 -6.83 8.24
C ASP A 41 12.90 -6.58 9.09
N GLU A 42 12.90 -5.46 9.80
CA GLU A 42 11.72 -4.99 10.51
C GLU A 42 10.53 -4.88 9.55
N PRO A 43 9.32 -5.30 9.96
CA PRO A 43 8.12 -5.11 9.17
C PRO A 43 7.98 -3.67 8.68
N PHE A 44 7.55 -3.47 7.42
CA PHE A 44 7.53 -2.16 6.77
C PHE A 44 6.78 -1.11 7.61
N HIS A 45 5.69 -1.49 8.26
CA HIS A 45 4.82 -0.62 9.06
C HIS A 45 5.45 -0.10 10.36
N ILE A 46 6.61 -0.63 10.77
CA ILE A 46 7.36 -0.11 11.92
C ILE A 46 8.07 1.20 11.54
N LYS A 47 8.53 1.33 10.30
CA LYS A 47 9.29 2.49 9.83
C LYS A 47 8.36 3.60 9.33
N PRO A 48 8.70 4.88 9.56
CA PRO A 48 7.98 6.01 8.98
C PRO A 48 7.90 5.93 7.46
N TYR A 49 6.77 6.35 6.89
CA TYR A 49 6.52 6.39 5.45
C TYR A 49 7.61 7.17 4.70
N LEU A 50 8.04 8.31 5.25
CA LEU A 50 9.10 9.12 4.65
C LEU A 50 10.45 8.40 4.55
N VAL A 51 10.76 7.50 5.49
CA VAL A 51 11.98 6.68 5.42
C VAL A 51 11.93 5.77 4.21
N HIS A 52 10.79 5.13 3.94
CA HIS A 52 10.61 4.31 2.74
C HIS A 52 10.73 5.14 1.46
N VAL A 53 10.10 6.32 1.42
CA VAL A 53 10.18 7.22 0.26
C VAL A 53 11.61 7.69 -0.02
N GLN A 54 12.37 8.01 1.02
CA GLN A 54 13.75 8.49 0.88
C GLN A 54 14.70 7.40 0.34
N HIS A 55 14.50 6.14 0.73
CA HIS A 55 15.40 5.05 0.38
C HIS A 55 14.92 4.23 -0.84
N ALA A 56 13.68 4.41 -1.28
CA ALA A 56 13.16 3.72 -2.44
C ALA A 56 13.81 4.21 -3.73
N THR A 57 14.22 3.27 -4.58
CA THR A 57 14.60 3.56 -5.97
C THR A 57 13.34 3.84 -6.78
N CYS A 58 13.39 4.81 -7.68
CA CYS A 58 12.25 5.09 -8.56
C CYS A 58 11.96 3.86 -9.45
N PRO A 59 10.74 3.29 -9.39
CA PRO A 59 10.37 2.13 -10.20
C PRO A 59 9.88 2.51 -11.60
N ASP A 60 9.70 3.81 -11.89
CA ASP A 60 9.21 4.26 -13.19
C ASP A 60 10.31 4.17 -14.25
N ASN A 61 9.95 3.80 -15.48
CA ASN A 61 10.91 3.74 -16.60
C ASN A 61 11.21 5.11 -17.20
N LEU A 62 10.25 6.04 -17.08
CA LEU A 62 10.34 7.39 -17.63
C LEU A 62 10.61 8.37 -16.50
N HIS A 63 11.66 9.15 -16.65
CA HIS A 63 12.08 10.15 -15.67
C HIS A 63 12.15 11.50 -16.35
N ASP A 64 11.76 12.54 -15.61
CA ASP A 64 12.06 13.91 -15.99
C ASP A 64 13.50 14.25 -15.56
N ASN A 65 14.16 15.14 -16.30
CA ASN A 65 15.45 15.71 -15.92
C ASN A 65 15.30 16.69 -14.74
N ASP A 66 14.12 17.30 -14.57
CA ASP A 66 13.81 18.19 -13.45
C ASP A 66 12.66 17.65 -12.57
N PRO A 67 12.97 16.82 -11.55
CA PRO A 67 11.94 16.31 -10.63
C PRO A 67 11.31 17.42 -9.77
N LEU A 68 11.91 18.61 -9.68
CA LEU A 68 11.34 19.72 -8.91
C LEU A 68 10.12 20.33 -9.62
N ALA A 69 10.14 20.42 -10.95
CA ALA A 69 8.96 20.83 -11.70
C ALA A 69 7.77 19.91 -11.41
N GLY A 70 8.01 18.59 -11.49
CA GLY A 70 7.06 17.56 -11.09
C GLY A 70 6.54 17.69 -9.66
N ALA A 71 7.43 17.95 -8.70
CA ALA A 71 7.07 18.13 -7.30
C ALA A 71 6.16 19.35 -7.08
N ARG A 72 6.47 20.47 -7.72
CA ARG A 72 5.64 21.70 -7.65
C ARG A 72 4.25 21.47 -8.23
N TYR A 73 4.16 20.71 -9.32
CA TYR A 73 2.88 20.37 -9.91
C TYR A 73 2.07 19.42 -9.02
N LEU A 74 2.69 18.38 -8.46
CA LEU A 74 2.02 17.51 -7.49
C LEU A 74 1.49 18.33 -6.30
N TYR A 75 2.30 19.25 -5.77
CA TYR A 75 1.88 20.15 -4.69
C TYR A 75 0.69 21.04 -5.09
N SER A 76 0.67 21.54 -6.33
CA SER A 76 -0.43 22.39 -6.81
C SER A 76 -1.77 21.65 -6.86
N ILE A 77 -1.77 20.33 -7.08
CA ILE A 77 -2.99 19.51 -7.01
C ILE A 77 -3.59 19.58 -5.59
N PHE A 78 -2.76 19.49 -4.55
CA PHE A 78 -3.23 19.60 -3.17
C PHE A 78 -3.72 21.01 -2.85
N THR A 79 -2.95 22.04 -3.19
CA THR A 79 -3.34 23.43 -2.88
C THR A 79 -4.60 23.87 -3.62
N ASN A 80 -4.77 23.45 -4.88
CA ASN A 80 -5.97 23.77 -5.67
C ASN A 80 -7.24 23.12 -5.11
N ASN A 81 -7.09 22.00 -4.40
CA ASN A 81 -8.18 21.28 -3.74
C ASN A 81 -8.32 21.63 -2.25
N ASP A 82 -7.63 22.68 -1.78
CA ASP A 82 -7.63 23.12 -0.37
C ASP A 82 -7.21 22.00 0.61
N ILE A 83 -6.30 21.12 0.17
CA ILE A 83 -5.75 20.03 0.98
C ILE A 83 -4.41 20.46 1.57
N ASP A 84 -4.30 20.45 2.90
CA ASP A 84 -3.01 20.60 3.58
C ASP A 84 -2.16 19.34 3.32
N PHE A 85 -1.07 19.52 2.57
CA PHE A 85 -0.19 18.41 2.19
C PHE A 85 0.54 17.79 3.38
N GLY A 86 0.85 18.56 4.42
CA GLY A 86 1.50 18.06 5.64
C GLY A 86 0.59 17.14 6.44
N LEU A 87 -0.65 17.58 6.66
CA LEU A 87 -1.69 16.76 7.28
C LEU A 87 -1.95 15.52 6.44
N PHE A 88 -2.09 15.67 5.11
CA PHE A 88 -2.26 14.55 4.20
C PHE A 88 -1.15 13.52 4.34
N LEU A 89 0.11 13.94 4.34
CA LEU A 89 1.24 13.01 4.43
C LEU A 89 1.35 12.36 5.80
N ALA A 90 0.99 13.07 6.88
CA ALA A 90 0.89 12.49 8.21
C ALA A 90 -0.19 11.40 8.29
N GLU A 91 -1.34 11.60 7.63
CA GLU A 91 -2.38 10.58 7.54
C GLU A 91 -1.97 9.38 6.65
N VAL A 92 -1.24 9.63 5.56
CA VAL A 92 -0.61 8.55 4.77
C VAL A 92 0.34 7.72 5.63
N ASP A 93 1.22 8.36 6.42
CA ASP A 93 2.13 7.65 7.34
C ASP A 93 1.35 6.77 8.32
N LYS A 94 0.36 7.33 9.00
CA LYS A 94 -0.43 6.60 9.99
C LYS A 94 -1.21 5.42 9.40
N ILE A 95 -1.75 5.58 8.19
CA ILE A 95 -2.46 4.52 7.47
C ILE A 95 -1.50 3.41 7.05
N ILE A 96 -0.38 3.75 6.38
CA ILE A 96 0.63 2.77 5.94
C ILE A 96 1.19 1.99 7.13
N ARG A 97 1.47 2.70 8.23
CA ARG A 97 1.94 2.10 9.48
C ARG A 97 0.86 1.39 10.29
N MET A 98 -0.40 1.45 9.83
CA MET A 98 -1.55 0.80 10.45
C MET A 98 -1.74 1.20 11.94
N THR A 99 -1.40 2.44 12.28
CA THR A 99 -1.38 2.93 13.67
C THR A 99 -2.77 3.17 14.23
N TYR A 100 -3.74 3.48 13.37
CA TYR A 100 -5.13 3.56 13.79
C TYR A 100 -5.70 2.18 14.10
N PRO A 101 -6.47 2.00 15.18
CA PRO A 101 -6.96 0.67 15.56
C PRO A 101 -8.09 0.14 14.66
N ARG A 102 -8.90 1.02 14.05
CA ARG A 102 -10.07 0.65 13.24
C ARG A 102 -10.20 1.44 11.93
N ILE A 103 -9.15 2.18 11.56
CA ILE A 103 -9.09 2.93 10.32
C ILE A 103 -7.89 2.39 9.56
N ASN A 104 -8.12 1.89 8.36
CA ASN A 104 -7.09 1.18 7.61
C ASN A 104 -7.06 1.59 6.14
N ALA A 105 -7.84 2.60 5.77
CA ALA A 105 -7.97 3.04 4.39
C ALA A 105 -7.92 4.56 4.25
N LEU A 106 -7.20 5.02 3.24
CA LEU A 106 -7.16 6.40 2.78
C LEU A 106 -7.82 6.46 1.40
N VAL A 107 -8.83 7.30 1.24
CA VAL A 107 -9.68 7.40 0.06
C VAL A 107 -9.47 8.75 -0.61
N LEU A 108 -9.09 8.72 -1.88
CA LEU A 108 -9.08 9.88 -2.77
C LEU A 108 -10.35 9.83 -3.61
N ARG A 109 -11.29 10.74 -3.34
CA ARG A 109 -12.59 10.81 -4.02
C ARG A 109 -12.71 12.06 -4.89
N GLY A 110 -13.29 11.91 -6.08
CA GLY A 110 -13.68 13.04 -6.93
C GLY A 110 -13.69 12.69 -8.42
N PRO A 111 -14.08 13.60 -9.32
CA PRO A 111 -14.28 13.34 -10.74
C PRO A 111 -13.05 12.75 -11.46
N THR A 112 -13.25 12.26 -12.68
CA THR A 112 -12.14 11.83 -13.54
C THR A 112 -11.17 13.00 -13.78
N SER A 113 -9.91 12.66 -14.03
CA SER A 113 -8.87 13.66 -14.35
C SER A 113 -8.58 14.68 -13.22
N THR A 114 -8.75 14.31 -11.94
CA THR A 114 -8.34 15.16 -10.79
C THR A 114 -7.03 14.70 -10.13
N GLY A 115 -6.31 13.76 -10.73
CA GLY A 115 -4.99 13.32 -10.25
C GLY A 115 -5.00 12.23 -9.16
N LYS A 116 -6.17 11.68 -8.81
CA LYS A 116 -6.32 10.65 -7.76
C LYS A 116 -5.40 9.44 -7.95
N THR A 117 -5.49 8.77 -9.09
CA THR A 117 -4.64 7.61 -9.44
C THR A 117 -3.15 7.97 -9.46
N LEU A 118 -2.81 9.17 -9.95
CA LEU A 118 -1.43 9.63 -9.97
C LEU A 118 -0.86 9.74 -8.55
N ILE A 119 -1.60 10.36 -7.63
CA ILE A 119 -1.19 10.49 -6.23
C ILE A 119 -1.14 9.10 -5.57
N ALA A 120 -2.21 8.31 -5.68
CA ALA A 120 -2.30 6.99 -5.06
C ALA A 120 -1.17 6.05 -5.48
N LYS A 121 -0.85 6.00 -6.78
CA LYS A 121 0.28 5.19 -7.29
C LYS A 121 1.61 5.66 -6.71
N ASN A 122 1.87 6.96 -6.67
CA ASN A 122 3.10 7.47 -6.09
C ASN A 122 3.20 7.21 -4.57
N ILE A 123 2.08 7.14 -3.85
CA ILE A 123 2.08 6.76 -2.44
C ILE A 123 2.61 5.33 -2.24
N VAL A 124 2.14 4.38 -3.06
CA VAL A 124 2.37 2.94 -2.86
C VAL A 124 3.63 2.39 -3.51
N LYS A 125 4.23 3.10 -4.49
CA LYS A 125 5.46 2.72 -5.19
C LYS A 125 6.67 2.30 -4.33
N PRO A 126 6.88 2.81 -3.10
CA PRO A 126 7.95 2.34 -2.22
C PRO A 126 7.78 0.91 -1.70
N TYR A 127 6.59 0.32 -1.85
CA TYR A 127 6.20 -0.94 -1.21
C TYR A 127 5.92 -2.03 -2.23
N ASN A 128 5.89 -3.28 -1.77
CA ASN A 128 5.32 -4.39 -2.52
C ASN A 128 3.79 -4.27 -2.51
N TYR A 129 3.21 -3.52 -3.45
CA TYR A 129 1.78 -3.28 -3.53
C TYR A 129 1.14 -4.05 -4.69
N GLU A 130 -0.16 -4.32 -4.56
CA GLU A 130 -0.95 -4.90 -5.64
C GLU A 130 -2.26 -4.13 -5.85
N THR A 131 -2.76 -4.16 -7.08
CA THR A 131 -3.95 -3.42 -7.47
C THR A 131 -5.20 -4.29 -7.48
N VAL A 132 -6.28 -3.78 -6.89
CA VAL A 132 -7.63 -4.35 -6.98
C VAL A 132 -8.50 -3.39 -7.79
N SER A 133 -9.07 -3.88 -8.88
CA SER A 133 -9.93 -3.12 -9.80
C SER A 133 -11.41 -3.52 -9.67
N ARG A 134 -12.27 -2.87 -10.48
CA ARG A 134 -13.74 -2.98 -10.51
C ARG A 134 -14.35 -4.38 -10.63
N ASP A 135 -13.58 -5.42 -10.95
CA ASP A 135 -14.10 -6.77 -11.17
C ASP A 135 -14.47 -7.52 -9.86
N GLY A 136 -14.52 -6.80 -8.72
CA GLY A 136 -14.74 -7.34 -7.38
C GLY A 136 -15.95 -8.26 -7.24
N ASP A 137 -17.05 -7.94 -7.92
CA ASP A 137 -18.29 -8.71 -7.83
C ASP A 137 -18.37 -9.84 -8.87
N ALA A 138 -17.49 -9.86 -9.87
CA ALA A 138 -17.50 -10.89 -10.91
C ALA A 138 -16.94 -12.23 -10.41
N THR A 139 -16.13 -12.22 -9.35
CA THR A 139 -15.49 -13.44 -8.82
C THR A 139 -15.34 -13.42 -7.31
N ALA A 140 -15.41 -14.58 -6.65
CA ALA A 140 -15.13 -14.71 -5.22
C ALA A 140 -13.64 -14.53 -4.85
N PHE A 141 -12.77 -14.33 -5.85
CA PHE A 141 -11.30 -14.33 -5.71
C PHE A 141 -10.69 -12.92 -5.78
N TYR A 142 -11.51 -11.87 -5.71
CA TYR A 142 -11.08 -10.49 -5.97
C TYR A 142 -10.00 -9.94 -5.02
N LEU A 143 -9.87 -10.51 -3.82
CA LEU A 143 -8.84 -10.13 -2.84
C LEU A 143 -7.61 -11.06 -2.84
N GLN A 144 -7.60 -12.14 -3.65
CA GLN A 144 -6.49 -13.11 -3.62
C GLN A 144 -5.15 -12.46 -3.98
N ASN A 145 -5.20 -11.42 -4.82
CA ASN A 145 -4.02 -10.69 -5.28
C ASN A 145 -3.35 -9.92 -4.13
N LEU A 146 -4.09 -9.60 -3.06
CA LEU A 146 -3.54 -8.89 -1.90
C LEU A 146 -2.74 -9.81 -0.97
N LEU A 147 -2.83 -11.13 -1.15
CA LEU A 147 -2.03 -12.07 -0.37
C LEU A 147 -0.55 -11.81 -0.65
N ASP A 148 0.26 -11.82 0.41
CA ASP A 148 1.71 -11.65 0.36
C ASP A 148 2.20 -10.25 -0.11
N HIS A 149 1.31 -9.26 -0.18
CA HIS A 149 1.64 -7.85 -0.44
C HIS A 149 1.56 -6.98 0.81
N ASP A 150 2.31 -5.88 0.81
CA ASP A 150 2.42 -4.94 1.92
C ASP A 150 1.31 -3.88 1.91
N VAL A 151 0.84 -3.47 0.74
CA VAL A 151 -0.13 -2.38 0.57
C VAL A 151 -1.14 -2.73 -0.52
N ALA A 152 -2.42 -2.41 -0.29
CA ALA A 152 -3.47 -2.56 -1.29
C ALA A 152 -3.73 -1.22 -1.99
N LEU A 153 -3.64 -1.20 -3.33
CA LEU A 153 -4.13 -0.09 -4.16
C LEU A 153 -5.49 -0.48 -4.74
N MET A 154 -6.57 0.20 -4.37
CA MET A 154 -7.91 -0.11 -4.86
C MET A 154 -8.37 0.99 -5.83
N GLU A 155 -8.42 0.67 -7.12
CA GLU A 155 -8.86 1.61 -8.16
C GLU A 155 -10.32 1.37 -8.50
N GLU A 156 -11.17 2.32 -8.08
CA GLU A 156 -12.62 2.31 -8.25
C GLU A 156 -13.28 1.02 -7.71
N PRO A 157 -13.05 0.62 -6.45
CA PRO A 157 -13.65 -0.60 -5.92
C PRO A 157 -15.18 -0.48 -5.90
N HIS A 158 -15.86 -1.53 -6.35
CA HIS A 158 -17.31 -1.63 -6.22
C HIS A 158 -17.65 -2.35 -4.91
N ILE A 159 -18.39 -1.67 -4.02
CA ILE A 159 -18.86 -2.24 -2.76
C ILE A 159 -20.37 -2.45 -2.88
N SER A 160 -20.78 -3.71 -2.90
CA SER A 160 -22.18 -4.11 -2.97
C SER A 160 -22.61 -4.77 -1.66
N MET A 161 -23.92 -5.03 -1.51
CA MET A 161 -24.47 -5.69 -0.32
C MET A 161 -23.87 -7.09 -0.07
N THR A 162 -23.30 -7.74 -1.09
CA THR A 162 -22.65 -9.05 -0.95
C THR A 162 -21.20 -8.94 -0.48
N THR A 163 -20.50 -7.86 -0.83
CA THR A 163 -19.08 -7.65 -0.51
C THR A 163 -18.85 -6.71 0.67
N VAL A 164 -19.87 -5.97 1.10
CA VAL A 164 -19.78 -4.94 2.15
C VAL A 164 -19.17 -5.45 3.46
N GLN A 165 -19.45 -6.69 3.86
CA GLN A 165 -18.88 -7.26 5.09
C GLN A 165 -17.36 -7.44 4.98
N ASN A 166 -16.87 -7.87 3.81
CA ASN A 166 -15.43 -8.01 3.58
C ASN A 166 -14.74 -6.63 3.57
N PHE A 167 -15.34 -5.62 2.93
CA PHE A 167 -14.82 -4.25 2.95
C PHE A 167 -14.85 -3.63 4.35
N LYS A 168 -15.89 -3.92 5.13
CA LYS A 168 -15.97 -3.56 6.56
C LYS A 168 -14.75 -4.11 7.31
N GLU A 169 -14.44 -5.40 7.16
CA GLU A 169 -13.31 -6.05 7.83
C GLU A 169 -11.97 -5.50 7.32
N LEU A 170 -11.81 -5.37 6.00
CA LEU A 170 -10.60 -4.86 5.36
C LEU A 170 -10.27 -3.43 5.81
N PHE A 171 -11.26 -2.52 5.81
CA PHE A 171 -11.07 -1.13 6.23
C PHE A 171 -10.98 -0.98 7.75
N ALA A 172 -11.50 -1.93 8.54
CA ALA A 172 -11.21 -2.00 9.98
C ALA A 172 -9.78 -2.48 10.26
N GLY A 173 -9.15 -3.17 9.31
CA GLY A 173 -7.88 -3.85 9.49
C GLY A 173 -8.01 -5.20 10.23
N SER A 174 -9.20 -5.81 10.20
CA SER A 174 -9.42 -7.16 10.71
C SER A 174 -8.84 -8.20 9.74
N PRO A 175 -8.29 -9.32 10.23
CA PRO A 175 -7.96 -10.46 9.37
C PRO A 175 -9.22 -10.99 8.69
N LEU A 176 -9.11 -11.37 7.41
CA LEU A 176 -10.21 -11.94 6.64
C LEU A 176 -9.77 -13.20 5.89
N ILE A 177 -10.70 -14.14 5.69
CA ILE A 177 -10.43 -15.36 4.92
C ILE A 177 -10.70 -15.08 3.44
N VAL A 178 -9.66 -15.21 2.62
CA VAL A 178 -9.70 -14.99 1.18
C VAL A 178 -9.69 -16.31 0.44
N GLN A 179 -10.61 -16.45 -0.52
CA GLN A 179 -10.64 -17.60 -1.42
C GLN A 179 -9.47 -17.51 -2.41
N VAL A 180 -8.81 -18.63 -2.67
CA VAL A 180 -7.68 -18.71 -3.60
C VAL A 180 -7.98 -19.75 -4.67
N LYS A 181 -7.84 -19.39 -5.94
CA LYS A 181 -8.13 -20.30 -7.05
C LYS A 181 -7.25 -21.55 -6.95
N ASN A 182 -7.87 -22.74 -7.01
CA ASN A 182 -7.19 -24.05 -6.95
C ASN A 182 -6.38 -24.33 -5.68
N HIS A 183 -6.56 -23.54 -4.62
CA HIS A 183 -5.86 -23.70 -3.35
C HIS A 183 -6.84 -23.57 -2.18
N ALA A 184 -6.41 -24.00 -0.99
CA ALA A 184 -7.18 -23.77 0.23
C ALA A 184 -7.28 -22.26 0.51
N PRO A 185 -8.39 -21.79 1.11
CA PRO A 185 -8.52 -20.39 1.54
C PRO A 185 -7.35 -19.98 2.46
N ARG A 186 -6.92 -18.74 2.32
CA ARG A 186 -5.81 -18.17 3.10
C ARG A 186 -6.30 -16.98 3.90
N GLU A 187 -5.75 -16.79 5.09
CA GLU A 187 -5.99 -15.59 5.89
C GLU A 187 -5.18 -14.42 5.30
N LEU A 188 -5.88 -13.37 4.88
CA LEU A 188 -5.29 -12.07 4.57
C LEU A 188 -5.18 -11.29 5.88
N LYS A 189 -3.94 -11.01 6.27
CA LYS A 189 -3.63 -10.18 7.42
C LYS A 189 -3.99 -8.73 7.14
N ARG A 190 -3.98 -7.92 8.19
CA ARG A 190 -4.15 -6.47 8.09
C ARG A 190 -3.17 -5.89 7.05
N ILE A 191 -3.72 -5.19 6.06
CA ILE A 191 -3.00 -4.53 4.97
C ILE A 191 -3.57 -3.12 4.78
N PRO A 192 -2.79 -2.04 4.78
CA PRO A 192 -3.30 -0.69 4.54
C PRO A 192 -3.85 -0.56 3.12
N CYS A 193 -4.94 0.19 2.95
CA CYS A 193 -5.59 0.39 1.66
C CYS A 193 -5.51 1.85 1.21
N ILE A 194 -4.99 2.07 0.00
CA ILE A 194 -5.08 3.37 -0.69
C ILE A 194 -6.13 3.22 -1.79
N VAL A 195 -7.19 4.01 -1.72
CA VAL A 195 -8.37 3.87 -2.58
C VAL A 195 -8.54 5.10 -3.45
N THR A 196 -8.86 4.91 -4.72
CA THR A 196 -9.29 5.98 -5.63
C THR A 196 -10.71 5.70 -6.10
N THR A 197 -11.58 6.71 -6.12
CA THR A 197 -12.96 6.54 -6.57
C THR A 197 -13.56 7.83 -7.11
N ASN A 198 -14.44 7.73 -8.10
CA ASN A 198 -15.20 8.87 -8.61
C ASN A 198 -16.43 9.18 -7.76
N GLN A 199 -17.00 8.15 -7.16
CA GLN A 199 -18.25 8.16 -6.40
C GLN A 199 -17.99 7.81 -4.93
N SER A 200 -18.94 8.04 -4.04
CA SER A 200 -18.77 7.57 -2.66
C SER A 200 -18.68 6.05 -2.68
N LEU A 201 -17.79 5.48 -1.86
CA LEU A 201 -17.69 4.04 -1.67
C LEU A 201 -19.00 3.42 -1.16
N THR A 202 -19.89 4.24 -0.61
CA THR A 202 -21.17 3.81 -0.03
C THR A 202 -22.38 4.10 -0.90
N ASP A 203 -22.21 4.62 -2.13
CA ASP A 203 -23.35 5.07 -2.96
C ASP A 203 -24.34 3.94 -3.32
N SER A 204 -23.88 2.68 -3.35
CA SER A 204 -24.71 1.50 -3.61
C SER A 204 -25.24 0.81 -2.35
N LEU A 205 -25.04 1.40 -1.16
CA LEU A 205 -25.36 0.79 0.13
C LEU A 205 -26.50 1.54 0.84
N ILE A 206 -27.21 0.83 1.71
CA ILE A 206 -28.14 1.44 2.66
C ILE A 206 -27.37 2.14 3.80
N ASP A 207 -28.00 3.09 4.49
CA ASP A 207 -27.35 3.89 5.53
C ASP A 207 -26.72 3.05 6.66
N ALA A 208 -27.42 1.99 7.10
CA ALA A 208 -26.94 1.07 8.13
C ALA A 208 -25.62 0.39 7.76
N GLU A 209 -25.39 0.17 6.47
CA GLU A 209 -24.19 -0.46 5.93
C GLU A 209 -23.09 0.56 5.57
N SER A 210 -23.50 1.78 5.23
CA SER A 210 -22.63 2.89 4.86
C SER A 210 -21.83 3.43 6.04
N GLU A 211 -22.49 3.61 7.20
CA GLU A 211 -21.89 4.25 8.37
C GLU A 211 -20.65 3.50 8.91
N PRO A 212 -20.65 2.16 9.02
CA PRO A 212 -19.45 1.42 9.39
C PRO A 212 -18.27 1.62 8.44
N ILE A 213 -18.51 1.76 7.12
CA ILE A 213 -17.45 2.02 6.14
C ILE A 213 -16.88 3.42 6.35
N ARG A 214 -17.74 4.44 6.46
CA ARG A 214 -17.33 5.85 6.64
C ARG A 214 -16.46 6.06 7.89
N ARG A 215 -16.73 5.33 8.98
CA ARG A 215 -15.95 5.41 10.23
C ARG A 215 -14.56 4.76 10.15
N ARG A 216 -14.25 4.03 9.07
CA ARG A 216 -13.04 3.22 8.92
C ARG A 216 -12.11 3.73 7.81
N ILE A 217 -12.47 4.86 7.21
CA ILE A 217 -11.72 5.50 6.13
C ILE A 217 -11.35 6.93 6.53
N ILE A 218 -10.28 7.45 5.93
CA ILE A 218 -9.98 8.88 5.84
C ILE A 218 -10.22 9.29 4.39
N GLU A 219 -11.12 10.23 4.14
CA GLU A 219 -11.47 10.66 2.79
C GLU A 219 -10.92 12.07 2.50
N TYR A 220 -10.25 12.20 1.35
CA TYR A 220 -9.84 13.46 0.75
C TYR A 220 -10.55 13.69 -0.57
N LEU A 221 -10.99 14.93 -0.80
CA LEU A 221 -11.80 15.32 -1.94
C LEU A 221 -10.96 16.07 -2.98
N LEU A 222 -10.87 15.49 -4.18
CA LEU A 222 -10.16 16.08 -5.33
C LEU A 222 -11.17 16.40 -6.42
N TYR A 223 -11.67 17.64 -6.42
CA TYR A 223 -12.67 18.15 -7.37
C TYR A 223 -12.09 19.04 -8.46
N ARG A 224 -10.90 19.60 -8.28
CA ARG A 224 -10.22 20.40 -9.31
C ARG A 224 -9.52 19.48 -10.30
N PRO A 225 -9.85 19.55 -11.60
CA PRO A 225 -9.16 18.77 -12.62
C PRO A 225 -7.70 19.21 -12.72
N ILE A 226 -6.85 18.24 -13.03
CA ILE A 226 -5.47 18.52 -13.42
C ILE A 226 -5.47 19.21 -14.79
N SER A 227 -4.51 20.08 -15.03
CA SER A 227 -4.44 20.79 -16.31
C SER A 227 -3.91 19.85 -17.40
N ASN A 228 -4.54 19.88 -18.58
CA ASN A 228 -4.18 19.00 -19.70
C ASN A 228 -2.91 19.45 -20.45
N ASP A 229 -2.40 20.63 -20.13
CA ASP A 229 -1.24 21.30 -20.73
C ASP A 229 0.07 21.02 -19.97
N TYR A 230 0.05 20.18 -18.93
CA TYR A 230 1.25 19.85 -18.18
C TYR A 230 2.19 18.96 -18.99
N THR A 231 3.37 19.49 -19.30
CA THR A 231 4.40 18.86 -20.13
C THR A 231 5.43 17.99 -19.38
N PRO A 232 5.81 18.26 -18.11
CA PRO A 232 6.80 17.43 -17.41
C PRO A 232 6.30 16.00 -17.11
N ILE A 233 7.25 15.06 -17.05
CA ILE A 233 6.97 13.66 -16.72
C ILE A 233 6.86 13.52 -15.20
N ILE A 234 5.68 13.15 -14.71
CA ILE A 234 5.48 12.92 -13.27
C ILE A 234 5.86 11.48 -12.93
N CYS A 235 7.07 11.31 -12.43
CA CYS A 235 7.58 10.04 -11.90
C CYS A 235 7.70 10.07 -10.38
N PHE A 236 8.11 8.95 -9.77
CA PHE A 236 8.27 8.83 -8.34
C PHE A 236 9.33 9.77 -7.76
N HIS A 237 10.36 10.17 -8.54
CA HIS A 237 11.31 11.21 -8.09
C HIS A 237 10.62 12.55 -7.78
N SER A 238 9.57 12.90 -8.54
CA SER A 238 8.78 14.10 -8.30
C SER A 238 8.05 14.02 -6.95
N TRP A 239 7.50 12.85 -6.63
CA TRP A 239 6.86 12.58 -5.34
C TRP A 239 7.87 12.59 -4.18
N GLN A 240 9.00 11.92 -4.35
CA GLN A 240 10.10 11.88 -3.38
C GLN A 240 10.63 13.29 -3.09
N THR A 241 10.86 14.09 -4.13
CA THR A 241 11.30 15.49 -4.03
C THR A 241 10.29 16.33 -3.26
N LEU A 242 8.99 16.17 -3.54
CA LEU A 242 7.92 16.86 -2.81
C LEU A 242 7.92 16.49 -1.32
N CYS A 243 7.95 15.20 -1.01
CA CYS A 243 7.93 14.70 0.37
C CYS A 243 9.15 15.20 1.17
N ILE A 244 10.34 15.15 0.59
CA ILE A 244 11.57 15.58 1.28
C ILE A 244 11.55 17.09 1.53
N ARG A 245 11.13 17.90 0.55
CA ARG A 245 11.13 19.36 0.69
C ARG A 245 10.08 19.91 1.63
N TYR A 246 8.97 19.22 1.84
CA TYR A 246 7.94 19.69 2.75
C TYR A 246 8.33 19.51 4.23
N PHE A 247 9.21 18.55 4.52
CA PHE A 247 9.61 18.19 5.89
C PHE A 247 11.04 18.62 6.27
N ASN A 248 11.75 19.30 5.35
CA ASN A 248 13.02 19.98 5.59
C ASN A 248 12.79 21.50 5.64
#